data_AF-A0A7S0X756-F1
#
_entry.id   AF-A0A7S0X756-F1
#
_cell.length_a   1.000
_cell.length_b   1.000
_cell.length_c   1.000
_cell.angle_alpha   90.00
_cell.angle_beta   90.00
_cell.angle_gamma   90.00
#
_symmetry.space_group_name_H-M   'P 1'
#
loop_
_entity.id
_entity.type
_entity.pdbx_description
1 polymer ?
#
loop_
_entity_poly.entity_id
_entity_poly.type
_entity_poly.pdbx_seq_one_letter_code
_entity_poly.pdbx_strand_id
1 'polypeptide(L)'
;LDAASHRRLAACVNISDLRDAAKLRAHKMVFDYLDAGADDEITMRRNKDAFSSLELHYRLLAGLKPPLDMSTRIMGRNVTVPFFPAPTAGSKMFHADGEVGVARAAAAHGAMYCLSTMGTSSPAEVSRVSPPG
;
A
#
# COMPACT_ATOMS: atom_id res chain seq x y z
N LEU A 1 -17.46 -0.39 -6.12
CA LEU A 1 -16.80 -1.04 -7.29
C LEU A 1 -17.86 -1.82 -8.06
N ASP A 2 -17.68 -2.03 -9.37
CA ASP A 2 -18.60 -2.86 -10.16
C ASP A 2 -18.32 -4.37 -9.99
N ALA A 3 -19.22 -5.23 -10.48
CA ALA A 3 -19.10 -6.68 -10.34
C ALA A 3 -17.87 -7.26 -11.06
N ALA A 4 -17.42 -6.65 -12.16
CA ALA A 4 -16.22 -7.08 -12.87
C ALA A 4 -14.96 -6.79 -12.06
N SER A 5 -14.89 -5.62 -11.43
CA SER A 5 -13.80 -5.20 -10.54
C SER A 5 -13.72 -6.09 -9.30
N HIS A 6 -14.86 -6.43 -8.69
CA HIS A 6 -14.88 -7.37 -7.57
C HIS A 6 -14.36 -8.76 -7.95
N ARG A 7 -14.73 -9.29 -9.11
CA ARG A 7 -14.21 -10.59 -9.60
C ARG A 7 -12.70 -10.56 -9.84
N ARG A 8 -12.17 -9.48 -10.44
CA ARG A 8 -10.72 -9.33 -10.65
C ARG A 8 -9.98 -9.25 -9.32
N LEU A 9 -10.47 -8.45 -8.37
CA LEU A 9 -9.88 -8.34 -7.04
C LEU A 9 -9.87 -9.68 -6.30
N ALA A 10 -10.96 -10.45 -6.37
CA ALA A 10 -11.04 -11.77 -5.75
C ALA A 10 -10.07 -12.80 -6.38
N ALA A 11 -9.66 -12.58 -7.63
CA ALA A 11 -8.69 -13.42 -8.33
C ALA A 11 -7.22 -13.00 -8.09
N CYS A 12 -6.97 -11.85 -7.47
CA CYS A 12 -5.61 -11.37 -7.18
C CYS A 12 -5.02 -12.16 -6.01
N VAL A 13 -3.83 -12.73 -6.19
CA VAL A 13 -3.11 -13.47 -5.15
C VAL A 13 -1.89 -12.71 -4.63
N ASN A 14 -1.39 -11.73 -5.39
CA ASN A 14 -0.25 -10.90 -5.01
C ASN A 14 -0.41 -9.43 -5.47
N ILE A 15 0.56 -8.58 -5.10
CA ILE A 15 0.54 -7.14 -5.42
C ILE A 15 0.63 -6.87 -6.93
N SER A 16 1.34 -7.70 -7.70
CA SER A 16 1.41 -7.58 -9.16
C SER A 16 0.04 -7.78 -9.80
N ASP A 17 -0.77 -8.72 -9.31
CA ASP A 17 -2.13 -8.93 -9.82
C ASP A 17 -3.02 -7.73 -9.54
N LEU A 18 -2.89 -7.11 -8.35
CA LEU A 18 -3.61 -5.87 -8.01
C LEU A 18 -3.24 -4.72 -8.96
N ARG A 19 -1.95 -4.61 -9.31
CA ARG A 19 -1.47 -3.63 -10.28
C ARG A 19 -2.09 -3.87 -11.66
N ASP A 20 -2.10 -5.10 -12.14
CA ASP A 20 -2.67 -5.44 -13.44
C ASP A 20 -4.19 -5.24 -13.46
N ALA A 21 -4.89 -5.58 -12.38
CA ALA A 21 -6.31 -5.28 -12.22
C ALA A 21 -6.59 -3.77 -12.22
N ALA A 22 -5.71 -2.96 -11.61
CA ALA A 22 -5.81 -1.50 -11.66
C ALA A 22 -5.56 -0.96 -13.08
N LYS A 23 -4.59 -1.50 -13.82
CA LYS A 23 -4.28 -1.12 -15.21
C LYS A 23 -5.47 -1.31 -16.15
N LEU A 24 -6.25 -2.37 -15.94
CA LEU A 24 -7.44 -2.67 -16.73
C LEU A 24 -8.64 -1.74 -16.42
N ARG A 25 -8.63 -1.06 -15.27
CA ARG A 25 -9.73 -0.21 -14.80
C ARG A 25 -9.45 1.27 -14.97
N ALA A 26 -8.22 1.70 -14.72
CA ALA A 26 -7.85 3.11 -14.72
C ALA A 26 -7.67 3.65 -16.14
N HIS A 27 -7.98 4.93 -16.33
CA HIS A 27 -7.61 5.61 -17.58
C HIS A 27 -6.09 5.58 -17.75
N LYS A 28 -5.60 5.33 -18.97
CA LYS A 28 -4.17 5.12 -19.24
C LYS A 28 -3.27 6.22 -18.65
N MET A 29 -3.60 7.49 -18.89
CA MET A 29 -2.80 8.61 -18.36
C MET A 29 -2.71 8.61 -16.83
N VAL A 30 -3.79 8.23 -16.16
CA VAL A 30 -3.82 8.16 -14.70
C VAL A 30 -2.95 7.00 -14.23
N PHE A 31 -3.12 5.81 -14.83
CA PHE A 31 -2.33 4.63 -14.46
C PHE A 31 -0.83 4.88 -14.67
N ASP A 32 -0.45 5.36 -15.85
CA ASP A 32 0.96 5.60 -16.20
C ASP A 32 1.60 6.66 -15.27
N TYR A 33 0.84 7.67 -14.80
CA TYR A 33 1.37 8.64 -13.82
C TYR A 33 1.79 7.99 -12.49
N LEU A 34 1.06 6.98 -12.02
CA LEU A 34 1.38 6.29 -10.76
C LEU A 34 2.44 5.21 -10.93
N ASP A 35 2.41 4.54 -12.09
CA ASP A 35 3.18 3.34 -12.34
C ASP A 35 4.58 3.62 -12.92
N ALA A 36 4.79 4.81 -13.49
CA ALA A 36 6.03 5.16 -14.14
C ALA A 36 7.17 5.51 -13.18
N GLY A 37 8.39 5.21 -13.63
CA GLY A 37 9.65 5.67 -13.01
C GLY A 37 10.31 6.79 -13.80
N ALA A 38 11.51 7.19 -13.37
CA ALA A 38 12.33 8.16 -14.11
C ALA A 38 13.00 7.51 -15.34
N ASP A 39 12.99 8.24 -16.47
CA ASP A 39 13.60 7.85 -17.75
C ASP A 39 13.28 6.40 -18.15
N ASP A 40 14.31 5.56 -18.30
CA ASP A 40 14.18 4.15 -18.68
C ASP A 40 13.72 3.23 -17.53
N GLU A 41 13.39 3.81 -16.36
CA GLU A 41 12.92 3.13 -15.14
C GLU A 41 13.88 2.08 -14.57
N ILE A 42 15.17 2.19 -14.91
CA ILE A 42 16.20 1.23 -14.51
C ILE A 42 16.28 1.12 -12.98
N THR A 43 16.26 2.24 -12.28
CA THR A 43 16.33 2.26 -10.81
C THR A 43 15.09 1.65 -10.18
N MET A 44 13.91 1.88 -10.76
CA MET A 44 12.66 1.29 -10.26
C MET A 44 12.70 -0.23 -10.34
N ARG A 45 13.14 -0.79 -11.47
CA ARG A 45 13.33 -2.24 -11.63
C ARG A 45 14.38 -2.79 -10.67
N ARG A 46 15.53 -2.12 -10.56
CA ARG A 46 16.60 -2.51 -9.61
C ARG A 46 16.12 -2.58 -8.15
N ASN A 47 15.30 -1.62 -7.71
CA ASN A 47 14.75 -1.61 -6.35
C ASN A 47 13.89 -2.85 -6.07
N LYS A 48 13.10 -3.29 -7.05
CA LYS A 48 12.31 -4.51 -6.95
C LYS A 48 13.21 -5.76 -6.97
N ASP A 49 14.10 -5.84 -7.95
CA ASP A 49 14.90 -7.03 -8.22
C ASP A 49 15.94 -7.29 -7.11
N ALA A 50 16.37 -6.25 -6.38
CA ALA A 50 17.29 -6.37 -5.26
C ALA A 50 16.80 -7.33 -4.16
N PHE A 51 15.50 -7.52 -4.00
CA PHE A 51 14.97 -8.49 -3.04
C PHE A 51 15.08 -9.94 -3.53
N SER A 52 15.17 -10.15 -4.85
CA SER A 52 15.30 -11.50 -5.44
C SER A 52 16.70 -12.10 -5.23
N SER A 53 17.70 -11.27 -4.91
CA SER A 53 19.04 -11.75 -4.54
C SER A 53 19.16 -12.14 -3.07
N LEU A 54 18.10 -11.99 -2.26
CA LEU A 54 18.11 -12.34 -0.84
C LEU A 54 17.43 -13.69 -0.61
N GLU A 55 18.10 -14.57 0.12
CA GLU A 55 17.54 -15.85 0.55
C GLU A 55 17.04 -15.77 2.00
N LEU A 56 15.83 -16.25 2.24
CA LEU A 56 15.26 -16.35 3.58
C LEU A 56 15.64 -17.70 4.20
N HIS A 57 16.57 -17.68 5.15
CA HIS A 57 16.90 -18.88 5.93
C HIS A 57 15.92 -19.04 7.08
N TYR A 58 15.06 -20.06 7.00
CA TYR A 58 14.10 -20.36 8.05
C TYR A 58 14.71 -21.24 9.15
N ARG A 59 14.16 -21.14 10.37
CA ARG A 59 14.56 -21.97 11.51
C ARG A 59 13.51 -23.04 11.78
N LEU A 60 13.93 -24.30 11.84
CA LEU A 60 13.06 -25.42 12.22
C LEU A 60 12.87 -25.48 13.74
N LEU A 61 11.68 -25.92 14.17
CA LEU A 61 11.31 -26.11 15.57
C LEU A 61 11.59 -24.87 16.46
N ALA A 62 11.42 -23.68 15.90
CA ALA A 62 11.74 -22.40 16.58
C ALA A 62 10.77 -22.00 17.70
N GLY A 63 9.86 -22.89 18.13
CA GLY A 63 8.91 -22.62 19.22
C GLY A 63 7.83 -21.58 18.88
N LEU A 64 7.57 -21.32 17.59
CA LEU A 64 6.53 -20.40 17.15
C LEU A 64 5.14 -20.88 17.59
N LYS A 65 4.35 -19.98 18.15
CA LYS A 65 2.96 -20.22 18.56
C LYS A 65 2.04 -19.26 17.83
N PRO A 66 1.17 -19.73 16.93
CA PRO A 66 0.13 -18.89 16.35
C PRO A 66 -0.85 -18.39 17.42
N PRO A 67 -1.41 -17.17 17.28
CA PRO A 67 -1.16 -16.22 16.18
C PRO A 67 0.24 -15.58 16.30
N LEU A 68 0.90 -15.36 15.15
CA LEU A 68 2.18 -14.65 15.12
C LEU A 68 1.94 -13.16 15.38
N ASP A 69 2.72 -12.59 16.29
CA ASP A 69 2.68 -11.16 16.59
C ASP A 69 3.59 -10.40 15.62
N MET A 70 2.98 -9.56 14.78
CA MET A 70 3.67 -8.66 13.85
C MET A 70 3.76 -7.23 14.38
N SER A 71 3.29 -6.98 15.61
CA SER A 71 3.30 -5.66 16.21
C SER A 71 4.72 -5.16 16.45
N THR A 72 4.90 -3.86 16.29
CA THR A 72 6.20 -3.21 16.49
C THR A 72 6.01 -1.73 16.80
N ARG A 73 7.12 -1.01 16.95
CA ARG A 73 7.13 0.44 17.09
C ARG A 73 7.79 1.10 15.88
N ILE A 74 7.08 2.02 15.24
CA ILE A 74 7.62 2.85 14.17
C ILE A 74 7.48 4.31 14.60
N MET A 75 8.59 5.07 14.56
CA MET A 75 8.62 6.48 15.00
C MET A 75 8.01 6.71 16.40
N GLY A 76 8.19 5.74 17.31
CA GLY A 76 7.67 5.79 18.67
C GLY A 76 6.20 5.40 18.84
N ARG A 77 5.47 5.11 17.76
CA ARG A 77 4.06 4.65 17.78
C ARG A 77 3.96 3.14 17.71
N ASN A 78 3.04 2.56 18.48
CA ASN A 78 2.72 1.14 18.40
C ASN A 78 1.87 0.88 17.14
N VAL A 79 2.26 -0.11 16.35
CA VAL A 79 1.56 -0.59 15.15
C VAL A 79 1.39 -2.09 15.22
N THR A 80 0.38 -2.63 14.55
CA THR A 80 0.10 -4.08 14.47
C THR A 80 0.84 -4.77 13.32
N VAL A 81 1.37 -4.00 12.37
CA VAL A 81 2.13 -4.48 11.20
C VAL A 81 3.39 -3.63 10.98
N PRO A 82 4.49 -4.21 10.48
CA PRO A 82 5.78 -3.53 10.38
C PRO A 82 5.93 -2.69 9.09
N PHE A 83 4.83 -2.19 8.53
CA PHE A 83 4.83 -1.35 7.34
C PHE A 83 3.64 -0.39 7.36
N PHE A 84 3.68 0.61 6.49
CA PHE A 84 2.60 1.58 6.32
C PHE A 84 2.56 2.11 4.89
N PRO A 85 1.41 2.62 4.41
CA PRO A 85 1.34 3.25 3.09
C PRO A 85 2.17 4.53 3.05
N ALA A 86 3.09 4.58 2.09
CA ALA A 86 3.95 5.72 1.82
C ALA A 86 3.15 6.90 1.23
N PRO A 87 3.62 8.16 1.38
CA PRO A 87 2.93 9.32 0.86
C PRO A 87 2.85 9.25 -0.66
N THR A 88 1.62 9.29 -1.18
CA THR A 88 1.33 9.24 -2.62
C THR A 88 0.52 10.48 -3.00
N ALA A 89 0.93 11.19 -4.03
CA ALA A 89 0.24 12.39 -4.51
C ALA A 89 -0.98 12.03 -5.36
N GLY A 90 -2.01 12.89 -5.35
CA GLY A 90 -3.08 12.80 -6.33
C GLY A 90 -4.05 11.62 -6.18
N SER A 91 -4.32 11.12 -4.95
CA SER A 91 -5.02 9.84 -4.79
C SER A 91 -6.42 9.82 -5.41
N LYS A 92 -7.12 10.97 -5.44
CA LYS A 92 -8.45 11.09 -6.08
C LYS A 92 -8.43 10.91 -7.60
N MET A 93 -7.27 11.00 -8.25
CA MET A 93 -7.15 10.64 -9.68
C MET A 93 -7.42 9.14 -9.89
N PHE A 94 -7.10 8.29 -8.91
CA PHE A 94 -7.20 6.82 -9.02
C PHE A 94 -8.50 6.25 -8.47
N HIS A 95 -9.04 6.89 -7.43
CA HIS A 95 -10.26 6.44 -6.75
C HIS A 95 -10.95 7.60 -6.03
N ALA A 96 -12.28 7.65 -6.07
CA ALA A 96 -13.06 8.74 -5.48
C ALA A 96 -12.80 8.98 -3.98
N ASP A 97 -12.52 7.91 -3.23
CA ASP A 97 -12.20 8.00 -1.79
C ASP A 97 -10.87 8.71 -1.49
N GLY A 98 -9.97 8.81 -2.47
CA GLY A 98 -8.66 9.46 -2.31
C GLY A 98 -7.85 8.95 -1.12
N GLU A 99 -7.15 9.88 -0.47
CA GLU A 99 -6.30 9.61 0.70
C GLU A 99 -7.11 9.11 1.91
N VAL A 100 -8.36 9.55 2.06
CA VAL A 100 -9.25 9.12 3.15
C VAL A 100 -9.52 7.61 3.08
N GLY A 101 -9.64 7.05 1.88
CA GLY A 101 -9.79 5.59 1.69
C GLY A 101 -8.57 4.82 2.18
N VAL A 102 -7.37 5.30 1.83
CA VAL A 102 -6.10 4.68 2.25
C VAL A 102 -5.90 4.80 3.76
N ALA A 103 -6.16 5.97 4.33
CA ALA A 103 -6.07 6.22 5.76
C ALA A 103 -7.03 5.32 6.56
N ARG A 104 -8.27 5.15 6.08
CA ARG A 104 -9.25 4.23 6.68
C ARG A 104 -8.77 2.79 6.64
N ALA A 105 -8.20 2.34 5.52
CA ALA A 105 -7.64 1.00 5.41
C ALA A 105 -6.45 0.80 6.36
N ALA A 106 -5.53 1.76 6.43
CA ALA A 106 -4.40 1.73 7.36
C ALA A 106 -4.88 1.64 8.82
N ALA A 107 -5.83 2.49 9.21
CA ALA A 107 -6.42 2.49 10.55
C ALA A 107 -7.10 1.16 10.89
N ALA A 108 -7.87 0.59 9.96
CA ALA A 108 -8.54 -0.70 10.14
C ALA A 108 -7.56 -1.86 10.35
N HIS A 109 -6.35 -1.76 9.80
CA HIS A 109 -5.29 -2.75 9.94
C HIS A 109 -4.24 -2.41 11.00
N GLY A 110 -4.41 -1.32 11.76
CA GLY A 110 -3.46 -0.87 12.80
C GLY A 110 -2.09 -0.43 12.25
N ALA A 111 -2.04 -0.03 10.98
CA ALA A 111 -0.87 0.57 10.35
C ALA A 111 -0.89 2.11 10.51
N MET A 112 0.27 2.73 10.46
CA MET A 112 0.37 4.18 10.30
C MET A 112 -0.06 4.60 8.89
N TYR A 113 -0.25 5.90 8.67
CA TYR A 113 -0.45 6.47 7.34
C TYR A 113 0.34 7.77 7.21
N CYS A 114 1.06 7.93 6.09
CA CYS A 114 1.78 9.15 5.77
C CYS A 114 1.04 9.92 4.66
N LEU A 115 0.53 11.11 4.98
CA LEU A 115 -0.19 11.96 4.03
C LEU A 115 0.81 12.77 3.17
N SER A 116 0.63 12.75 1.85
CA SER A 116 1.40 13.60 0.93
C SER A 116 1.01 15.08 1.08
N THR A 117 2.00 15.98 1.01
CA THR A 117 1.77 17.42 0.88
C THR A 117 1.04 17.78 -0.41
N MET A 118 1.20 16.95 -1.45
CA MET A 118 0.50 17.04 -2.74
C MET A 118 -0.71 16.08 -2.78
N GLY A 119 -1.37 15.89 -1.65
CA GLY A 119 -2.60 15.10 -1.54
C GLY A 119 -3.83 15.86 -2.06
N THR A 120 -4.87 15.10 -2.40
CA THR A 120 -6.17 15.62 -2.87
C THR A 120 -7.24 15.72 -1.78
N SER A 121 -6.86 15.47 -0.54
CA SER A 121 -7.71 15.55 0.65
C SER A 121 -7.00 16.39 1.70
N SER A 122 -7.76 17.17 2.45
CA SER A 122 -7.23 18.00 3.51
C SER A 122 -6.73 17.16 4.70
N PRO A 123 -5.72 17.63 5.46
CA PRO A 123 -5.30 16.96 6.70
C PRO A 123 -6.46 16.75 7.69
N ALA A 124 -7.41 17.68 7.73
CA ALA A 124 -8.60 17.60 8.58
C ALA A 124 -9.58 16.50 8.14
N GLU A 125 -9.68 16.19 6.84
CA GLU A 125 -10.48 15.06 6.35
C GLU A 125 -9.84 13.73 6.71
N VAL A 126 -8.51 13.63 6.56
CA VAL A 126 -7.75 12.42 6.87
C VAL A 126 -7.74 12.14 8.38
N SER A 127 -7.57 13.17 9.21
CA SER A 127 -7.52 13.00 10.67
C SER A 127 -8.81 12.43 11.27
N ARG A 128 -9.97 12.62 10.61
CA ARG A 128 -11.26 12.06 11.08
C ARG A 128 -11.35 10.54 10.96
N VAL A 129 -10.56 9.92 10.10
CA VAL A 129 -10.55 8.45 9.89
C VAL A 129 -9.29 7.78 10.41
N SER A 130 -8.30 8.58 10.83
CA SER A 130 -7.06 8.09 11.43
C SER A 130 -7.18 8.03 12.96
N PRO A 131 -6.57 7.04 13.62
CA PRO A 131 -6.49 7.02 15.08
C PRO A 131 -5.74 8.26 15.59
N PRO A 132 -6.08 8.76 16.78
CA PRO A 132 -5.37 9.89 17.38
C PRO A 132 -3.93 9.48 17.73
N GLY A 133 -2.94 10.19 17.19
CA GLY A 133 -1.53 10.00 17.56
C GLY A 133 -0.55 10.14 16.43
#